data_AF-A0A8J2VYB5-F1
#
_entry.id   AF-A0A8J2VYB5-F1
#
_cell.length_a   1.000
_cell.length_b   1.000
_cell.length_c   1.000
_cell.angle_alpha   90.00
_cell.angle_beta   90.00
_cell.angle_gamma   90.00
#
_symmetry.space_group_name_H-M   'P 1'
#
loop_
_entity.id
_entity.type
_entity.pdbx_description
1 polymer ?
#
loop_
_entity_poly.entity_id
_entity_poly.type
_entity_poly.pdbx_seq_one_letter_code
_entity_poly.pdbx_strand_id
1 'polypeptide(L)'
;MADDELRLITFQNDYYTNYLQAKKAKQAEIDRKRAEVRKRMEEASKAKKAKKGFMTPERKKKLRLLLRKKAAEELKKEQERKAAERRRIIEERCGKPKNVDDANEDALVRVCKEYHTRIGKLEDEKFDLEYIVKRKDMEVVK
;
A
#
# COMPACT_ATOMS: atom_id res chain seq x y z
N MET A 1 15.49 -44.05 18.55
CA MET A 1 15.63 -42.59 18.75
C MET A 1 15.45 -41.85 17.43
N ALA A 2 16.25 -42.10 16.38
CA ALA A 2 16.12 -41.41 15.09
C ALA A 2 14.84 -41.79 14.28
N ASP A 3 14.37 -43.05 14.37
CA ASP A 3 13.19 -43.51 13.61
C ASP A 3 11.86 -42.94 14.12
N ASP A 4 11.74 -42.64 15.42
CA ASP A 4 10.54 -42.07 16.01
C ASP A 4 10.41 -40.56 15.72
N GLU A 5 11.53 -39.83 15.66
CA GLU A 5 11.55 -38.44 15.19
C GLU A 5 11.18 -38.35 13.71
N LEU A 6 11.68 -39.27 12.87
CA LEU A 6 11.35 -39.30 11.45
C LEU A 6 9.85 -39.58 11.24
N ARG A 7 9.25 -40.47 12.06
CA ARG A 7 7.80 -40.72 12.06
C ARG A 7 6.98 -39.51 12.50
N LEU A 8 7.45 -38.75 13.48
CA LEU A 8 6.76 -37.54 13.92
C LEU A 8 6.83 -36.45 12.85
N ILE A 9 7.98 -36.28 12.19
CA ILE A 9 8.17 -35.33 11.09
C ILE A 9 7.30 -35.70 9.88
N THR A 10 7.25 -36.98 9.49
CA THR A 10 6.36 -37.43 8.39
C THR A 10 4.90 -37.22 8.75
N PHE A 11 4.48 -37.53 9.99
CA PHE A 11 3.14 -37.28 10.47
C PHE A 11 2.77 -35.78 10.46
N GLN A 12 3.67 -34.90 10.91
CA GLN A 12 3.48 -33.45 10.87
C GLN A 12 3.36 -32.93 9.41
N ASN A 13 4.19 -33.45 8.52
CA ASN A 13 4.18 -33.09 7.09
C ASN A 13 2.92 -33.58 6.38
N ASP A 14 2.45 -34.79 6.68
CA ASP A 14 1.22 -35.35 6.14
C ASP A 14 0.00 -34.55 6.61
N TYR A 15 -0.04 -34.18 7.90
CA TYR A 15 -1.09 -33.31 8.44
C TYR A 15 -1.13 -31.94 7.73
N TYR A 16 0.01 -31.29 7.56
CA TYR A 16 0.09 -29.99 6.88
C TYR A 16 -0.31 -30.09 5.40
N THR A 17 0.10 -31.17 4.72
CA THR A 17 -0.25 -31.44 3.33
C THR A 17 -1.75 -31.67 3.16
N ASN A 18 -2.36 -32.46 4.04
CA ASN A 18 -3.80 -32.72 4.05
C ASN A 18 -4.60 -31.44 4.36
N TYR A 19 -4.12 -30.61 5.29
CA TYR A 19 -4.71 -29.30 5.57
C TYR A 19 -4.69 -28.36 4.36
N LEU A 20 -3.55 -28.28 3.65
CA LEU A 20 -3.42 -27.49 2.42
C LEU A 20 -4.30 -28.00 1.29
N GLN A 21 -4.40 -29.32 1.12
CA GLN A 21 -5.30 -29.94 0.14
C GLN A 21 -6.76 -29.65 0.47
N ALA A 22 -7.18 -29.77 1.73
CA ALA A 22 -8.53 -29.44 2.17
C ALA A 22 -8.87 -27.96 1.91
N LYS A 23 -7.93 -27.03 2.14
CA LYS A 23 -8.11 -25.61 1.84
C LYS A 23 -8.24 -25.34 0.34
N LYS A 24 -7.42 -25.99 -0.48
CA LYS A 24 -7.51 -25.91 -1.96
C LYS A 24 -8.82 -26.50 -2.47
N ALA A 25 -9.27 -27.63 -1.94
CA ALA A 25 -10.53 -28.27 -2.32
C ALA A 25 -11.74 -27.38 -1.98
N LYS A 26 -11.77 -26.77 -0.78
CA LYS A 26 -12.79 -25.79 -0.40
C LYS A 26 -12.80 -24.58 -1.33
N GLN A 27 -11.63 -24.07 -1.70
CA GLN A 27 -11.51 -22.94 -2.62
C GLN A 27 -11.99 -23.31 -4.04
N ALA A 28 -11.62 -24.48 -4.54
CA ALA A 28 -12.06 -25.00 -5.84
C ALA A 28 -13.57 -25.21 -5.89
N GLU A 29 -14.19 -25.67 -4.80
CA GLU A 29 -15.64 -25.81 -4.74
C GLU A 29 -16.36 -24.46 -4.76
N ILE A 30 -15.82 -23.45 -4.05
CA ILE A 30 -16.34 -22.07 -4.09
C ILE A 30 -16.26 -21.52 -5.52
N ASP A 31 -15.13 -21.72 -6.20
CA ASP A 31 -14.92 -21.20 -7.55
C ASP A 31 -15.77 -21.94 -8.60
N ARG A 32 -16.01 -23.25 -8.42
CA ARG A 32 -16.98 -24.03 -9.21
C ARG A 32 -18.39 -23.48 -9.05
N LYS A 33 -18.85 -23.25 -7.80
CA LYS A 33 -20.18 -22.68 -7.52
C LYS A 33 -20.33 -21.27 -8.11
N ARG A 34 -19.27 -20.45 -8.06
CA ARG A 34 -19.26 -19.12 -8.69
C ARG A 34 -19.35 -19.19 -10.22
N ALA A 35 -18.62 -20.11 -10.84
CA ALA A 35 -18.63 -20.32 -12.29
C ALA A 35 -19.99 -20.80 -12.79
N GLU A 36 -20.63 -21.72 -12.06
CA GLU A 36 -21.96 -22.23 -12.38
C GLU A 36 -23.04 -21.14 -12.29
N VAL A 37 -23.03 -20.35 -11.20
CA VAL A 37 -23.92 -19.19 -11.04
C VAL A 37 -23.70 -18.17 -12.16
N ARG A 38 -22.44 -17.96 -12.58
CA ARG A 38 -22.11 -17.08 -13.70
C ARG A 38 -22.66 -17.61 -15.02
N LYS A 39 -22.45 -18.88 -15.33
CA LYS A 39 -22.95 -19.53 -16.55
C LYS A 39 -24.47 -19.44 -16.65
N ARG A 40 -25.18 -19.75 -15.56
CA ARG A 40 -26.65 -19.65 -15.47
C ARG A 40 -27.17 -18.22 -15.72
N MET A 41 -26.45 -17.22 -15.21
CA MET A 41 -26.80 -15.81 -15.40
C MET A 41 -26.49 -15.32 -16.84
N GLU A 42 -25.42 -15.82 -17.47
CA GLU A 42 -25.06 -15.48 -18.86
C GLU A 42 -26.08 -16.08 -19.85
N GLU A 43 -26.48 -17.34 -19.65
CA GLU A 43 -27.50 -18.02 -20.45
C GLU A 43 -28.87 -17.34 -20.36
N ALA A 44 -29.30 -16.94 -19.15
CA ALA A 44 -30.54 -16.18 -18.95
C ALA A 44 -30.51 -14.78 -19.60
N SER A 45 -29.33 -14.18 -19.74
CA SER A 45 -29.16 -12.86 -20.37
C SER A 45 -29.15 -12.91 -21.91
N LYS A 46 -28.69 -14.01 -22.52
CA LYS A 46 -28.69 -14.21 -23.99
C LYS A 46 -30.10 -14.33 -24.57
N ALA A 47 -31.05 -14.87 -23.79
CA ALA A 47 -32.45 -15.01 -24.20
C ALA A 47 -33.20 -13.66 -24.30
N LYS A 48 -32.69 -12.60 -23.67
CA LYS A 48 -33.28 -11.25 -23.73
C LYS A 48 -32.33 -10.29 -24.47
N LYS A 49 -32.42 -10.28 -25.80
CA LYS A 49 -31.65 -9.43 -26.76
C LYS A 49 -31.88 -7.91 -26.64
N ALA A 50 -32.11 -7.36 -25.44
CA ALA A 50 -32.28 -5.93 -25.24
C ALA A 50 -31.43 -5.44 -24.06
N LYS A 51 -30.24 -4.87 -24.36
CA LYS A 51 -29.38 -3.94 -23.57
C LYS A 51 -29.29 -4.09 -22.02
N LYS A 52 -29.77 -5.17 -21.41
CA LYS A 52 -29.63 -5.49 -19.99
C LYS A 52 -28.37 -6.33 -19.84
N GLY A 53 -27.25 -5.66 -19.56
CA GLY A 53 -25.98 -6.34 -19.29
C GLY A 53 -26.13 -7.44 -18.23
N PHE A 54 -25.23 -8.41 -18.26
CA PHE A 54 -25.16 -9.62 -17.42
C PHE A 54 -25.53 -9.44 -15.93
N MET A 55 -25.30 -8.26 -15.35
CA MET A 55 -25.61 -7.96 -13.96
C MET A 55 -26.96 -7.25 -13.78
N THR A 56 -27.69 -7.65 -12.73
CA THR A 56 -28.84 -6.87 -12.26
C THR A 56 -28.42 -5.47 -11.80
N PRO A 57 -29.29 -4.45 -11.93
CA PRO A 57 -29.00 -3.09 -11.49
C PRO A 57 -28.53 -2.99 -10.02
N GLU A 58 -29.15 -3.75 -9.12
CA GLU A 58 -28.84 -3.81 -7.69
C GLU A 58 -27.43 -4.37 -7.45
N ARG A 59 -27.07 -5.46 -8.13
CA ARG A 59 -25.74 -6.05 -8.06
C ARG A 59 -24.68 -5.07 -8.58
N LYS A 60 -24.97 -4.36 -9.68
CA LYS A 60 -24.05 -3.36 -10.25
C LYS A 60 -23.87 -2.16 -9.28
N LYS A 61 -24.94 -1.72 -8.61
CA LYS A 61 -24.88 -0.69 -7.55
C LYS A 61 -23.99 -1.14 -6.39
N LYS A 62 -24.18 -2.37 -5.89
CA LYS A 62 -23.36 -2.95 -4.81
C LYS A 62 -21.89 -3.09 -5.21
N LEU A 63 -21.60 -3.55 -6.42
CA LEU A 63 -20.23 -3.69 -6.92
C LEU A 63 -19.51 -2.35 -6.98
N ARG A 64 -20.12 -1.30 -7.56
CA ARG A 64 -19.53 0.04 -7.60
C ARG A 64 -19.24 0.61 -6.21
N LEU A 65 -20.13 0.35 -5.24
CA LEU A 65 -19.91 0.75 -3.85
C LEU A 65 -18.67 0.05 -3.27
N LEU A 66 -18.53 -1.25 -3.46
CA LEU A 66 -17.38 -2.02 -2.97
C LEU A 66 -16.07 -1.55 -3.62
N LEU A 67 -16.07 -1.27 -4.93
CA LEU A 67 -14.90 -0.77 -5.63
C LEU A 67 -14.45 0.60 -5.10
N ARG A 68 -15.38 1.52 -4.84
CA ARG A 68 -15.06 2.83 -4.25
C ARG A 68 -14.56 2.73 -2.82
N LYS A 69 -15.16 1.84 -2.02
CA LYS A 69 -14.68 1.56 -0.65
C LYS A 69 -13.25 1.03 -0.67
N LYS A 70 -12.95 0.07 -1.54
CA LYS A 70 -11.59 -0.44 -1.71
C LYS A 70 -10.63 0.65 -2.20
N ALA A 71 -11.03 1.47 -3.17
CA ALA A 71 -10.20 2.57 -3.65
C ALA A 71 -9.90 3.60 -2.54
N ALA A 72 -10.88 3.93 -1.70
CA ALA A 72 -10.69 4.83 -0.56
C ALA A 72 -9.76 4.23 0.51
N GLU A 73 -9.90 2.94 0.80
CA GLU A 73 -9.04 2.22 1.73
C GLU A 73 -7.57 2.18 1.24
N GLU A 74 -7.35 1.79 -0.02
CA GLU A 74 -6.01 1.79 -0.62
C GLU A 74 -5.40 3.20 -0.67
N LEU A 75 -6.21 4.23 -0.96
CA LEU A 75 -5.76 5.62 -0.93
C LEU A 75 -5.30 6.05 0.48
N LYS A 76 -6.04 5.67 1.53
CA LYS A 76 -5.66 5.97 2.92
C LYS A 76 -4.36 5.24 3.31
N LYS A 77 -4.24 3.97 2.94
CA LYS A 77 -3.02 3.17 3.19
C LYS A 77 -1.80 3.76 2.48
N GLU A 78 -1.97 4.24 1.26
CA GLU A 78 -0.92 4.93 0.50
C GLU A 78 -0.50 6.24 1.19
N GLN A 79 -1.46 7.03 1.68
CA GLN A 79 -1.18 8.26 2.44
C GLN A 79 -0.38 7.97 3.70
N GLU A 80 -0.76 6.93 4.46
CA GLU A 80 -0.03 6.51 5.67
C GLU A 80 1.39 6.05 5.33
N ARG A 81 1.58 5.27 4.25
CA ARG A 81 2.91 4.87 3.77
C ARG A 81 3.76 6.08 3.40
N LYS A 82 3.20 7.02 2.64
CA LYS A 82 3.92 8.24 2.23
C LYS A 82 4.26 9.13 3.42
N ALA A 83 3.38 9.21 4.43
CA ALA A 83 3.64 9.95 5.65
C ALA A 83 4.74 9.29 6.51
N ALA A 84 4.74 7.96 6.61
CA ALA A 84 5.79 7.22 7.29
C ALA A 84 7.15 7.40 6.60
N GLU A 85 7.20 7.28 5.27
CA GLU A 85 8.42 7.51 4.50
C GLU A 85 8.90 8.96 4.64
N ARG A 86 7.98 9.94 4.60
CA ARG A 86 8.32 11.33 4.86
C ARG A 86 8.97 11.51 6.24
N ARG A 87 8.48 10.84 7.28
CA ARG A 87 9.08 10.91 8.62
C ARG A 87 10.47 10.30 8.64
N ARG A 88 10.64 9.11 8.04
CA ARG A 88 11.94 8.43 7.91
C ARG A 88 12.98 9.31 7.22
N ILE A 89 12.63 9.93 6.10
CA ILE A 89 13.54 10.80 5.34
C ILE A 89 13.90 12.07 6.13
N ILE A 90 12.96 12.64 6.90
CA ILE A 90 13.27 13.80 7.75
C ILE A 90 14.27 13.41 8.84
N GLU A 91 14.06 12.27 9.50
CA GLU A 91 14.98 11.77 10.53
C GLU A 91 16.38 11.52 9.96
N GLU A 92 16.46 10.90 8.77
CA GLU A 92 17.72 10.67 8.06
C GLU A 92 18.43 11.98 7.68
N ARG A 93 17.69 12.97 7.16
CA ARG A 93 18.26 14.24 6.68
C ARG A 93 18.65 15.21 7.80
N CYS A 94 17.83 15.31 8.84
CA CYS A 94 18.06 16.21 9.96
C CYS A 94 19.05 15.64 10.97
N GLY A 95 19.12 14.32 11.11
CA GLY A 95 20.03 13.64 12.02
C GLY A 95 19.79 14.01 13.48
N LYS A 96 20.83 13.86 14.30
CA LYS A 96 20.80 14.22 15.72
C LYS A 96 21.12 15.70 15.92
N PRO A 97 20.47 16.38 16.87
CA PRO A 97 20.86 17.73 17.29
C PRO A 97 22.34 17.80 17.66
N LYS A 98 23.00 18.92 17.34
CA LYS A 98 24.37 19.18 17.77
C LYS A 98 24.40 19.36 19.30
N ASN A 99 25.44 18.85 19.96
CA ASN A 99 25.62 19.07 21.41
C ASN A 99 25.96 20.55 21.64
N VAL A 100 25.09 21.24 22.38
CA VAL A 100 25.24 22.64 22.78
C VAL A 100 25.41 22.79 24.29
N ASP A 101 25.10 21.76 25.07
CA ASP A 101 25.07 21.81 26.54
C ASP A 101 26.49 21.69 27.12
N ASP A 102 27.35 20.89 26.50
CA ASP A 102 28.75 20.68 26.92
C ASP A 102 29.76 21.43 26.03
N ALA A 103 29.28 22.30 25.14
CA ALA A 103 30.10 22.97 24.15
C ALA A 103 30.77 24.23 24.70
N ASN A 104 32.04 24.45 24.36
CA ASN A 104 32.73 25.71 24.64
C ASN A 104 32.31 26.81 23.65
N GLU A 105 32.69 28.06 23.93
CA GLU A 105 32.28 29.23 23.14
C GLU A 105 32.66 29.12 21.65
N ASP A 106 33.88 28.69 21.35
CA ASP A 106 34.34 28.49 19.96
C ASP A 106 33.51 27.42 19.23
N ALA A 107 33.17 26.32 19.91
CA ALA A 107 32.32 25.27 19.36
C ALA A 107 30.90 25.78 19.11
N LEU A 108 30.33 26.59 20.02
CA LEU A 108 29.02 27.21 19.84
C LEU A 108 28.99 28.15 18.63
N VAL A 109 29.99 29.03 18.49
CA VAL A 109 30.11 29.92 17.33
C VAL A 109 30.19 29.14 16.03
N ARG A 110 30.97 28.04 16.00
CA ARG A 110 31.06 27.16 14.83
C ARG A 110 29.70 26.53 14.50
N VAL A 111 29.00 25.98 15.48
CA VAL A 111 27.68 25.36 15.30
C VAL A 111 26.67 26.36 14.71
N CYS A 112 26.63 27.61 15.21
CA CYS A 112 25.77 28.66 14.67
C CYS A 112 26.08 28.96 13.19
N LYS A 113 27.37 29.09 12.83
CA LYS A 113 27.80 29.33 11.44
C LYS A 113 27.47 28.16 10.51
N GLU A 114 27.65 26.93 10.98
CA GLU A 114 27.28 25.71 10.24
C GLU A 114 25.77 25.68 9.95
N TYR A 115 24.93 25.91 10.97
CA TYR A 115 23.49 25.94 10.81
C TYR A 115 23.04 27.06 9.87
N HIS A 116 23.57 28.27 10.02
CA HIS A 116 23.24 29.39 9.12
C HIS A 116 23.56 29.06 7.66
N THR A 117 24.75 28.49 7.41
CA THR A 117 25.16 28.08 6.06
C THR A 117 24.27 26.98 5.50
N ARG A 118 23.88 26.01 6.33
CA ARG A 118 22.99 24.91 5.92
C ARG A 118 21.58 25.41 5.61
N ILE A 119 21.04 26.32 6.42
CA ILE A 119 19.73 26.93 6.21
C ILE A 119 19.70 27.67 4.87
N GLY A 120 20.72 28.48 4.57
CA GLY A 120 20.80 29.18 3.28
C GLY A 120 20.71 28.23 2.08
N LYS A 121 21.50 27.17 2.07
CA LYS A 121 21.45 26.14 1.01
C LYS A 121 20.08 25.47 0.88
N LEU A 122 19.44 25.16 2.00
CA LEU A 122 18.12 24.52 2.00
C LEU A 122 17.02 25.47 1.49
N GLU A 123 17.12 26.77 1.78
CA GLU A 123 16.20 27.78 1.25
C GLU A 123 16.37 27.95 -0.27
N ASP A 124 17.60 27.94 -0.78
CA ASP A 124 17.87 27.96 -2.22
C ASP A 124 17.23 26.74 -2.92
N GLU A 125 17.49 25.53 -2.41
CA GLU A 125 16.88 24.29 -2.94
C GLU A 125 15.35 24.31 -2.85
N LYS A 126 14.78 24.87 -1.76
CA LYS A 126 13.33 25.01 -1.58
C LYS A 126 12.74 25.92 -2.65
N PHE A 127 13.37 27.06 -2.91
CA PHE A 127 12.90 28.03 -3.89
C PHE A 127 12.80 27.41 -5.30
N ASP A 128 13.84 26.70 -5.72
CA ASP A 128 13.85 26.02 -7.03
C ASP A 128 12.70 25.01 -7.15
N LEU A 129 12.48 24.20 -6.11
CA LEU A 129 11.39 23.22 -6.07
C LEU A 129 10.01 23.90 -6.12
N GLU A 130 9.80 24.94 -5.33
CA GLU A 130 8.55 25.70 -5.30
C GLU A 130 8.25 26.34 -6.65
N TYR A 131 9.27 26.89 -7.32
CA TYR A 131 9.12 27.46 -8.65
C TYR A 131 8.71 26.41 -9.69
N ILE A 132 9.35 25.23 -9.68
CA ILE A 132 9.00 24.11 -10.56
C ILE A 132 7.56 23.65 -10.31
N VAL A 133 7.15 23.51 -9.04
CA VAL A 133 5.78 23.12 -8.69
C VAL A 133 4.79 24.14 -9.21
N LYS A 134 5.02 25.44 -8.94
CA LYS A 134 4.16 26.53 -9.42
C LYS A 134 4.03 26.53 -10.94
N ARG A 135 5.12 26.27 -11.67
CA ARG A 135 5.09 26.13 -13.13
C ARG A 135 4.22 24.96 -13.58
N LYS A 136 4.38 23.79 -12.98
CA LYS A 136 3.58 22.61 -13.30
C LYS A 136 2.09 22.82 -12.98
N ASP A 137 1.78 23.50 -11.89
CA ASP A 137 0.40 23.82 -11.54
C ASP A 137 -0.25 24.72 -12.61
N MET A 138 0.48 25.69 -13.15
CA MET A 138 -0.01 26.50 -14.28
C MET A 138 -0.21 25.68 -15.57
N GLU A 139 0.60 24.65 -15.81
CA GLU A 139 0.49 23.77 -16.97
C GLU A 139 -0.71 22.82 -16.85
N VAL A 140 -1.06 22.34 -15.63
CA VAL A 140 -2.20 21.45 -15.39
C VAL A 140 -3.55 22.16 -15.55
N VAL A 141 -3.61 23.47 -15.30
CA VAL A 141 -4.84 24.28 -15.41
C VAL A 141 -5.15 24.68 -16.86
N LYS A 142 -4.17 24.60 -17.77
CA LYS A 142 -4.36 24.87 -19.21
C LYS A 142 -5.01 23.68 -19.93
#